data_AF-A0A495ACW9-F1
#
_entry.id   AF-A0A495ACW9-F1
#
_cell.length_a   1.000
_cell.length_b   1.000
_cell.length_c   1.000
_cell.angle_alpha   90.00
_cell.angle_beta   90.00
_cell.angle_gamma   90.00
#
_symmetry.space_group_name_H-M   'P 1'
#
loop_
_entity.id
_entity.type
_entity.pdbx_description
1 polymer ?
#
loop_
_entity_poly.entity_id
_entity_poly.type
_entity_poly.pdbx_seq_one_letter_code
_entity_poly.pdbx_strand_id
1 'polypeptide(L)'
;MLIPPLNPLVPPARRPASRDAIRAQRGSAGHGAGGDAGGTVGTRVRATAWSRTGRRRLTTGAAALTGVLALTGCGSAVTVEGAPHAADPACASVMLAMPGDVSDMEQRETSSQGTTAYGEPSAMIVRCGVEEPGPTPDPCTDVNGVDWLISEVPEQKDQWRAVTYGRSPAVEVLFDGSRVPSSTALVDAGSAVQNVPQTRKCLSVKDTLEQQGRS
;
A
#
# COMPACT_ATOMS: atom_id res chain seq x y z
N MET A 1 -35.29 38.10 -6.57
CA MET A 1 -34.29 37.60 -5.61
C MET A 1 -32.96 37.53 -6.33
N LEU A 2 -32.01 38.39 -5.95
CA LEU A 2 -30.68 38.50 -6.55
C LEU A 2 -29.71 37.55 -5.83
N ILE A 3 -29.00 36.72 -6.59
CA ILE A 3 -28.00 35.76 -6.12
C ILE A 3 -26.68 36.52 -5.87
N PRO A 4 -26.06 36.45 -4.68
CA PRO A 4 -24.75 37.07 -4.45
C PRO A 4 -23.61 36.26 -5.10
N PRO A 5 -22.50 36.91 -5.52
CA PRO A 5 -21.36 36.22 -6.13
C PRO A 5 -20.55 35.42 -5.10
N LEU A 6 -20.10 34.23 -5.51
CA LEU A 6 -19.25 33.32 -4.75
C LEU A 6 -17.84 33.89 -4.59
N ASN A 7 -17.35 33.91 -3.35
CA ASN A 7 -16.00 34.33 -2.98
C ASN A 7 -15.00 33.17 -3.24
N PRO A 8 -13.84 33.38 -3.88
CA PRO A 8 -12.88 32.31 -4.11
C PRO A 8 -12.18 31.90 -2.80
N LEU A 9 -12.16 30.59 -2.53
CA LEU A 9 -11.45 29.99 -1.42
C LEU A 9 -9.93 30.08 -1.65
N VAL A 10 -9.24 30.75 -0.73
CA VAL A 10 -7.78 30.84 -0.70
C VAL A 10 -7.22 29.53 -0.11
N PRO A 11 -6.29 28.84 -0.77
CA PRO A 11 -5.65 27.65 -0.21
C PRO A 11 -4.66 28.01 0.92
N PRO A 12 -4.49 27.17 1.96
CA PRO A 12 -3.52 27.42 3.01
C PRO A 12 -2.07 27.30 2.49
N ALA A 13 -1.21 28.21 2.94
CA ALA A 13 0.20 28.24 2.60
C ALA A 13 0.95 27.01 3.14
N ARG A 14 1.72 26.34 2.27
CA ARG A 14 2.60 25.22 2.64
C ARG A 14 3.76 25.72 3.49
N ARG A 15 3.97 25.11 4.66
CA ARG A 15 5.17 25.33 5.49
C ARG A 15 6.38 24.60 4.89
N PRO A 16 7.58 25.19 4.87
CA PRO A 16 8.80 24.50 4.45
C PRO A 16 9.24 23.47 5.51
N ALA A 17 9.61 22.28 5.06
CA ALA A 17 10.20 21.22 5.88
C ALA A 17 11.56 21.67 6.45
N SER A 18 11.77 21.49 7.75
CA SER A 18 13.02 21.79 8.45
C SER A 18 14.14 20.82 8.03
N ARG A 19 15.35 21.37 7.90
CA ARG A 19 16.55 20.73 7.33
C ARG A 19 17.34 19.83 8.31
N ASP A 20 16.76 19.44 9.44
CA ASP A 20 17.54 18.92 10.58
C ASP A 20 17.63 17.39 10.71
N ALA A 21 17.17 16.61 9.72
CA ALA A 21 17.21 15.13 9.81
C ALA A 21 18.44 14.46 9.16
N ILE A 22 19.46 15.21 8.71
CA ILE A 22 20.66 14.65 8.05
C ILE A 22 21.91 14.84 8.93
N ARG A 23 21.93 14.36 10.18
CA ARG A 23 23.18 14.20 10.94
C ARG A 23 23.07 13.27 12.15
N ALA A 24 22.84 11.98 11.94
CA ALA A 24 22.97 11.01 13.05
C ALA A 24 23.35 9.60 12.56
N GLN A 25 24.49 9.44 11.88
CA GLN A 25 25.17 8.14 11.74
C GLN A 25 26.64 8.35 11.36
N ARG A 26 27.42 8.87 12.31
CA ARG A 26 28.88 8.69 12.32
C ARG A 26 29.36 8.57 13.76
N GLY A 27 29.96 7.43 14.05
CA GLY A 27 30.92 7.25 15.12
C GLY A 27 30.41 6.47 16.33
N SER A 28 30.92 5.26 16.52
CA SER A 28 31.69 4.98 17.73
C SER A 28 32.59 3.77 17.51
N ALA A 29 33.91 4.03 17.57
CA ALA A 29 34.94 3.03 17.73
C ALA A 29 35.10 2.74 19.22
N GLY A 30 35.19 1.47 19.61
CA GLY A 30 35.42 1.03 20.99
C GLY A 30 36.42 -0.11 21.02
N HIS A 31 37.57 0.15 21.63
CA HIS A 31 38.70 -0.75 21.84
C HIS A 31 38.38 -1.83 22.89
N GLY A 32 38.87 -3.05 22.68
CA GLY A 32 38.95 -4.10 23.70
C GLY A 32 40.14 -5.01 23.44
N ALA A 33 41.09 -5.04 24.38
CA ALA A 33 42.34 -5.78 24.34
C ALA A 33 42.31 -7.04 25.25
N GLY A 34 43.17 -8.02 24.94
CA GLY A 34 43.48 -9.23 25.72
C GLY A 34 43.53 -10.46 24.80
N GLY A 35 44.70 -11.02 24.43
CA GLY A 35 45.54 -11.95 25.23
C GLY A 35 44.98 -13.38 25.09
N ASP A 36 45.65 -14.47 24.72
CA ASP A 36 47.06 -14.85 24.63
C ASP A 36 47.21 -16.14 23.77
N ALA A 37 48.44 -16.36 23.28
CA ALA A 37 49.19 -17.62 23.11
C ALA A 37 48.75 -18.78 22.16
N GLY A 38 49.73 -19.24 21.36
CA GLY A 38 49.79 -20.55 20.69
C GLY A 38 50.27 -20.43 19.23
N GLY A 39 51.57 -20.57 18.92
CA GLY A 39 52.19 -21.80 18.35
C GLY A 39 51.57 -22.22 17.00
N THR A 40 52.26 -22.52 15.89
CA THR A 40 53.65 -22.87 15.59
C THR A 40 53.78 -22.99 14.06
N VAL A 41 55.00 -22.78 13.53
CA VAL A 41 55.61 -23.45 12.35
C VAL A 41 55.06 -23.21 10.93
N GLY A 42 55.97 -22.70 10.07
CA GLY A 42 56.20 -23.12 8.66
C GLY A 42 55.16 -22.66 7.64
N THR A 43 55.49 -21.99 6.53
CA THR A 43 56.54 -22.34 5.57
C THR A 43 56.72 -21.16 4.61
N ARG A 44 57.97 -20.79 4.30
CA ARG A 44 58.29 -19.76 3.30
C ARG A 44 58.00 -20.31 1.91
N VAL A 45 57.08 -19.69 1.17
CA VAL A 45 57.01 -19.84 -0.29
C VAL A 45 57.51 -18.55 -0.93
N ARG A 46 58.56 -18.72 -1.74
CA ARG A 46 59.34 -17.69 -2.42
C ARG A 46 58.47 -16.86 -3.37
N ALA A 47 58.58 -15.55 -3.28
CA ALA A 47 58.16 -14.63 -4.32
C ALA A 47 59.03 -14.83 -5.56
N THR A 48 58.43 -15.25 -6.67
CA THR A 48 59.02 -15.08 -8.00
C THR A 48 58.39 -13.85 -8.64
N ALA A 49 59.11 -12.74 -8.54
CA ALA A 49 58.89 -11.59 -9.39
C ALA A 49 59.26 -11.98 -10.83
N TRP A 50 58.32 -11.88 -11.77
CA TRP A 50 58.63 -11.84 -13.18
C TRP A 50 58.15 -10.52 -13.78
N SER A 51 59.07 -9.57 -13.84
CA SER A 51 59.00 -8.44 -14.74
C SER A 51 59.17 -8.95 -16.18
N ARG A 52 58.13 -8.79 -17.00
CA ARG A 52 58.27 -8.71 -18.46
C ARG A 52 57.47 -7.55 -19.00
N THR A 53 58.21 -6.48 -19.22
CA THR A 53 57.90 -5.36 -20.09
C THR A 53 57.52 -5.82 -21.49
N GLY A 54 56.45 -5.24 -22.01
CA GLY A 54 56.26 -4.97 -23.44
C GLY A 54 55.68 -6.11 -24.27
N ARG A 55 54.45 -5.90 -24.77
CA ARG A 55 54.22 -5.48 -26.17
C ARG A 55 52.73 -5.19 -26.36
N ARG A 56 52.43 -3.95 -26.77
CA ARG A 56 51.13 -3.55 -27.32
C ARG A 56 50.77 -4.51 -28.46
N ARG A 57 49.62 -5.19 -28.35
CA ARG A 57 48.84 -5.62 -29.51
C ARG A 57 47.38 -5.31 -29.23
N LEU A 58 46.89 -4.34 -30.01
CA LEU A 58 45.48 -4.06 -30.23
C LEU A 58 44.75 -5.37 -30.56
N THR A 59 43.85 -5.79 -29.67
CA THR A 59 42.73 -6.67 -29.99
C THR A 59 41.47 -5.98 -29.47
N THR A 60 41.27 -4.76 -29.95
CA THR A 60 40.00 -4.06 -29.92
C THR A 60 39.08 -4.69 -30.96
N GLY A 61 37.93 -5.20 -30.52
CA GLY A 61 36.78 -5.43 -31.40
C GLY A 61 36.34 -6.88 -31.55
N ALA A 62 35.56 -7.40 -30.58
CA ALA A 62 34.49 -8.39 -30.81
C ALA A 62 33.74 -8.78 -29.51
N ALA A 63 33.49 -7.85 -28.57
CA ALA A 63 32.74 -8.17 -27.35
C ALA A 63 31.87 -7.01 -26.84
N ALA A 64 31.27 -6.23 -27.74
CA ALA A 64 30.53 -5.01 -27.37
C ALA A 64 29.16 -4.84 -28.07
N LEU A 65 28.51 -5.93 -28.53
CA LEU A 65 27.24 -5.83 -29.27
C LEU A 65 26.06 -6.66 -28.70
N THR A 66 26.18 -7.24 -27.51
CA THR A 66 25.11 -8.07 -26.91
C THR A 66 24.53 -7.47 -25.62
N GLY A 67 24.46 -6.13 -25.55
CA GLY A 67 24.07 -5.39 -24.34
C GLY A 67 22.76 -4.61 -24.44
N VAL A 68 21.93 -4.83 -25.47
CA VAL A 68 20.59 -4.22 -25.57
C VAL A 68 19.53 -5.26 -25.20
N LEU A 69 19.63 -5.79 -23.98
CA LEU A 69 18.56 -6.57 -23.39
C LEU A 69 17.48 -5.61 -22.88
N ALA A 70 16.48 -5.42 -23.72
CA ALA A 70 15.09 -5.08 -23.41
C ALA A 70 14.77 -4.72 -21.94
N LEU A 71 14.78 -3.43 -21.59
CA LEU A 71 13.99 -2.90 -20.46
C LEU A 71 12.52 -2.73 -20.87
N THR A 72 11.92 -3.73 -21.52
CA THR A 72 10.48 -3.71 -21.82
C THR A 72 9.73 -4.29 -20.64
N GLY A 73 9.07 -3.43 -19.87
CA GLY A 73 7.89 -3.82 -19.11
C GLY A 73 7.97 -3.65 -17.59
N CYS A 74 8.32 -2.47 -17.08
CA CYS A 74 7.61 -2.04 -15.87
C CYS A 74 6.21 -1.62 -16.33
N GLY A 75 5.23 -2.51 -16.19
CA GLY A 75 3.82 -2.15 -16.39
C GLY A 75 3.50 -0.90 -15.57
N SER A 76 2.78 0.06 -16.14
CA SER A 76 2.41 1.27 -15.42
C SER A 76 1.47 0.88 -14.28
N ALA A 77 1.96 1.02 -13.05
CA ALA A 77 1.13 0.87 -11.87
C ALA A 77 -0.03 1.87 -11.92
N VAL A 78 -1.19 1.46 -11.42
CA VAL A 78 -2.34 2.37 -11.28
C VAL A 78 -2.00 3.40 -10.21
N THR A 79 -2.08 4.68 -10.55
CA THR A 79 -1.89 5.76 -9.58
C THR A 79 -3.08 5.78 -8.63
N VAL A 80 -2.86 5.37 -7.39
CA VAL A 80 -3.85 5.37 -6.31
C VAL A 80 -3.29 6.17 -5.16
N GLU A 81 -4.09 7.08 -4.61
CA GLU A 81 -3.71 7.81 -3.40
C GLU A 81 -3.72 6.86 -2.19
N GLY A 82 -2.64 6.86 -1.42
CA GLY A 82 -2.55 6.08 -0.20
C GLY A 82 -3.61 6.52 0.82
N ALA A 83 -3.98 5.62 1.73
CA ALA A 83 -4.81 6.01 2.87
C ALA A 83 -3.94 6.62 3.99
N PRO A 84 -4.49 7.48 4.87
CA PRO A 84 -3.72 8.13 5.94
C PRO A 84 -2.97 7.16 6.86
N HIS A 85 -3.52 5.96 7.06
CA HIS A 85 -2.95 4.90 7.90
C HIS A 85 -2.53 3.67 7.08
N ALA A 86 -2.22 3.83 5.79
CA ALA A 86 -1.85 2.72 4.90
C ALA A 86 -0.60 1.92 5.33
N ALA A 87 0.22 2.48 6.23
CA ALA A 87 1.39 1.81 6.80
C ALA A 87 1.06 0.98 8.06
N ASP A 88 -0.22 0.88 8.48
CA ASP A 88 -0.62 0.00 9.57
C ASP A 88 -0.26 -1.46 9.23
N PRO A 89 0.42 -2.20 10.13
CA PRO A 89 0.82 -3.58 9.86
C PRO A 89 -0.32 -4.52 9.50
N ALA A 90 -1.54 -4.27 10.00
CA ALA A 90 -2.71 -5.07 9.66
C ALA A 90 -3.07 -4.98 8.17
N CYS A 91 -2.75 -3.86 7.49
CA CYS A 91 -2.98 -3.72 6.06
C CYS A 91 -2.14 -4.68 5.23
N ALA A 92 -0.98 -5.14 5.71
CA ALA A 92 -0.20 -6.16 5.02
C ALA A 92 -0.99 -7.48 4.93
N SER A 93 -1.58 -7.93 6.03
CA SER A 93 -2.41 -9.14 6.06
C SER A 93 -3.64 -9.00 5.18
N VAL A 94 -4.28 -7.83 5.15
CA VAL A 94 -5.41 -7.56 4.25
C VAL A 94 -4.96 -7.66 2.79
N MET A 95 -3.90 -6.95 2.38
CA MET A 95 -3.46 -6.96 0.98
C MET A 95 -2.97 -8.33 0.51
N LEU A 96 -2.32 -9.12 1.38
CA LEU A 96 -1.88 -10.48 1.05
C LEU A 96 -3.04 -11.47 0.89
N ALA A 97 -4.18 -11.20 1.54
CA ALA A 97 -5.37 -12.03 1.45
C ALA A 97 -6.32 -11.60 0.32
N MET A 98 -6.03 -10.49 -0.37
CA MET A 98 -6.83 -10.04 -1.51
C MET A 98 -6.75 -11.06 -2.66
N PRO A 99 -7.85 -11.31 -3.38
CA PRO A 99 -7.86 -12.25 -4.49
C PRO A 99 -7.03 -11.74 -5.68
N GLY A 100 -6.62 -12.66 -6.55
CA GLY A 100 -5.89 -12.34 -7.79
C GLY A 100 -6.77 -11.71 -8.88
N ASP A 101 -8.09 -11.85 -8.76
CA ASP A 101 -9.09 -11.28 -9.66
C ASP A 101 -10.40 -11.03 -8.92
N VAL A 102 -11.22 -10.12 -9.45
CA VAL A 102 -12.57 -9.83 -8.96
C VAL A 102 -13.48 -9.63 -10.17
N SER A 103 -14.57 -10.40 -10.24
CA SER A 103 -15.51 -10.34 -11.37
C SER A 103 -14.81 -10.46 -12.73
N ASP A 104 -13.92 -11.45 -12.87
CA ASP A 104 -13.08 -11.72 -14.05
C ASP A 104 -12.09 -10.58 -14.42
N MET A 105 -11.87 -9.62 -13.52
CA MET A 105 -10.91 -8.54 -13.71
C MET A 105 -9.65 -8.79 -12.89
N GLU A 106 -8.52 -8.92 -13.59
CA GLU A 106 -7.22 -9.19 -12.99
C GLU A 106 -6.77 -8.07 -12.04
N GLN A 107 -6.13 -8.48 -10.96
CA GLN A 107 -5.45 -7.59 -10.02
C GLN A 107 -4.28 -6.87 -10.69
N ARG A 108 -4.03 -5.63 -10.25
CA ARG A 108 -2.99 -4.76 -10.79
C ARG A 108 -2.19 -4.10 -9.68
N GLU A 109 -0.91 -3.91 -9.98
CA GLU A 109 0.01 -3.14 -9.17
C GLU A 109 -0.44 -1.67 -9.03
N THR A 110 -0.26 -1.11 -7.84
CA THR A 110 -0.64 0.27 -7.53
C THR A 110 0.55 1.07 -7.00
N SER A 111 0.46 2.40 -7.06
CA SER A 111 1.57 3.29 -6.68
C SER A 111 1.76 3.50 -5.17
N SER A 112 0.84 3.00 -4.34
CA SER A 112 0.80 3.28 -2.91
C SER A 112 0.79 2.00 -2.06
N GLN A 113 1.20 2.12 -0.80
CA GLN A 113 1.08 1.02 0.15
C GLN A 113 -0.38 0.80 0.53
N GLY A 114 -0.72 -0.44 0.91
CA GLY A 114 -2.06 -0.77 1.38
C GLY A 114 -3.14 -0.59 0.31
N THR A 115 -2.78 -0.59 -0.97
CA THR A 115 -3.71 -0.41 -2.09
C THR A 115 -3.61 -1.55 -3.10
N THR A 116 -4.74 -1.87 -3.73
CA THR A 116 -4.82 -2.78 -4.88
C THR A 116 -5.90 -2.30 -5.84
N ALA A 117 -5.77 -2.63 -7.13
CA ALA A 117 -6.72 -2.24 -8.16
C ALA A 117 -7.03 -3.44 -9.06
N TYR A 118 -8.21 -3.44 -9.68
CA TYR A 118 -8.67 -4.52 -10.55
C TYR A 118 -9.17 -3.98 -11.88
N GLY A 119 -8.74 -4.60 -12.98
CA GLY A 119 -9.16 -4.27 -14.34
C GLY A 119 -8.44 -3.09 -15.00
N GLU A 120 -8.67 -2.93 -16.31
CA GLU A 120 -8.14 -1.85 -17.15
C GLU A 120 -9.26 -1.30 -18.08
N PRO A 121 -9.69 -0.04 -17.92
CA PRO A 121 -9.46 0.87 -16.80
C PRO A 121 -9.91 0.25 -15.46
N SER A 122 -9.37 0.73 -14.34
CA SER A 122 -9.71 0.19 -13.01
C SER A 122 -11.21 0.22 -12.75
N ALA A 123 -11.79 -0.95 -12.48
CA ALA A 123 -13.19 -1.13 -12.14
C ALA A 123 -13.41 -1.20 -10.62
N MET A 124 -12.37 -1.58 -9.88
CA MET A 124 -12.37 -1.58 -8.43
C MET A 124 -10.99 -1.16 -7.90
N ILE A 125 -10.99 -0.37 -6.85
CA ILE A 125 -9.81 0.05 -6.10
C ILE A 125 -10.08 -0.20 -4.62
N VAL A 126 -9.11 -0.80 -3.93
CA VAL A 126 -9.18 -1.02 -2.48
C VAL A 126 -8.06 -0.24 -1.81
N ARG A 127 -8.38 0.43 -0.70
CA ARG A 127 -7.46 1.21 0.13
C ARG A 127 -7.63 0.82 1.59
N CYS A 128 -6.61 0.22 2.19
CA CYS A 128 -6.58 -0.08 3.61
C CYS A 128 -5.93 1.06 4.40
N GLY A 129 -6.46 1.35 5.59
CA GLY A 129 -5.96 2.42 6.45
C GLY A 129 -6.66 3.76 6.22
N VAL A 130 -7.91 3.75 5.74
CA VAL A 130 -8.72 4.98 5.72
C VAL A 130 -9.16 5.35 7.13
N GLU A 131 -9.62 6.58 7.31
CA GLU A 131 -10.15 7.04 8.60
C GLU A 131 -11.31 6.15 9.04
N GLU A 132 -11.30 5.75 10.30
CA GLU A 132 -12.34 4.87 10.84
C GLU A 132 -13.66 5.61 10.98
N PRO A 133 -14.77 5.09 10.43
CA PRO A 133 -16.06 5.72 10.63
C PRO A 133 -16.47 5.73 12.11
N GLY A 134 -16.86 6.91 12.59
CA GLY A 134 -17.56 7.08 13.85
C GLY A 134 -18.99 6.52 13.79
N PRO A 135 -19.76 6.53 14.89
CA PRO A 135 -21.18 6.27 14.85
C PRO A 135 -21.87 7.17 13.81
N THR A 136 -22.64 6.57 12.90
CA THR A 136 -23.26 7.27 11.77
C THR A 136 -24.67 6.74 11.51
N PRO A 137 -25.60 7.58 11.02
CA PRO A 137 -26.89 7.12 10.50
C PRO A 137 -26.81 6.57 9.07
N ASP A 138 -25.63 6.56 8.44
CA ASP A 138 -25.46 6.10 7.06
C ASP A 138 -25.88 4.61 6.89
N PRO A 139 -26.34 4.22 5.69
CA PRO A 139 -26.70 2.84 5.41
C PRO A 139 -25.55 1.86 5.71
N CYS A 140 -25.78 0.98 6.68
CA CYS A 140 -24.82 0.01 7.19
C CYS A 140 -25.33 -1.40 6.89
N THR A 141 -24.54 -2.22 6.19
CA THR A 141 -24.92 -3.59 5.79
C THR A 141 -23.85 -4.60 6.20
N ASP A 142 -24.27 -5.68 6.86
CA ASP A 142 -23.41 -6.85 7.08
C ASP A 142 -23.34 -7.70 5.81
N VAL A 143 -22.13 -7.98 5.35
CA VAL A 143 -21.85 -8.92 4.27
C VAL A 143 -20.82 -9.91 4.79
N ASN A 144 -21.25 -11.15 5.04
CA ASN A 144 -20.39 -12.23 5.54
C ASN A 144 -19.60 -11.85 6.80
N GLY A 145 -20.23 -11.17 7.76
CA GLY A 145 -19.59 -10.79 9.02
C GLY A 145 -18.70 -9.54 8.95
N VAL A 146 -18.66 -8.86 7.81
CA VAL A 146 -18.03 -7.55 7.64
C VAL A 146 -19.13 -6.51 7.47
N ASP A 147 -19.15 -5.54 8.38
CA ASP A 147 -20.08 -4.42 8.32
C ASP A 147 -19.54 -3.33 7.38
N TRP A 148 -20.36 -2.86 6.44
CA TRP A 148 -19.99 -1.87 5.42
C TRP A 148 -20.92 -0.67 5.43
N LEU A 149 -20.34 0.53 5.39
CA LEU A 149 -21.03 1.78 5.08
C LEU A 149 -20.93 2.03 3.58
N ILE A 150 -22.07 2.02 2.88
CA ILE A 150 -22.11 2.09 1.42
C ILE A 150 -22.72 3.43 1.00
N SER A 151 -22.06 4.12 0.08
CA SER A 151 -22.49 5.42 -0.44
C SER A 151 -22.11 5.58 -1.90
N GLU A 152 -22.89 6.36 -2.64
CA GLU A 152 -22.52 6.78 -3.99
C GLU A 152 -21.36 7.77 -3.94
N VAL A 153 -20.49 7.72 -4.95
CA VAL A 153 -19.44 8.73 -5.11
C VAL A 153 -20.05 9.96 -5.79
N PRO A 154 -19.99 11.16 -5.16
CA PRO A 154 -20.59 12.36 -5.73
C PRO A 154 -20.08 12.65 -7.14
N GLU A 155 -20.99 13.08 -8.01
CA GLU A 155 -20.70 13.51 -9.39
C GLU A 155 -20.15 12.39 -10.31
N GLN A 156 -20.14 11.14 -9.85
CA GLN A 156 -19.64 10.00 -10.62
C GLN A 156 -20.73 8.93 -10.75
N LYS A 157 -21.26 8.80 -11.97
CA LYS A 157 -22.35 7.84 -12.25
C LYS A 157 -21.87 6.40 -12.05
N ASP A 158 -22.72 5.60 -11.39
CA ASP A 158 -22.51 4.18 -11.11
C ASP A 158 -21.23 3.87 -10.30
N GLN A 159 -20.59 4.89 -9.72
CA GLN A 159 -19.44 4.73 -8.82
C GLN A 159 -19.89 4.69 -7.37
N TRP A 160 -19.44 3.65 -6.68
CA TRP A 160 -19.80 3.36 -5.31
C TRP A 160 -18.56 3.34 -4.42
N ARG A 161 -18.76 3.75 -3.17
CA ARG A 161 -17.78 3.66 -2.10
C ARG A 161 -18.37 2.82 -0.97
N ALA A 162 -17.64 1.80 -0.57
CA ALA A 162 -17.93 1.02 0.63
C ALA A 162 -16.75 1.13 1.62
N VAL A 163 -17.03 1.47 2.87
CA VAL A 163 -16.01 1.56 3.93
C VAL A 163 -16.39 0.62 5.07
N THR A 164 -15.45 -0.17 5.57
CA THR A 164 -15.74 -1.06 6.70
C THR A 164 -16.06 -0.30 7.98
N TYR A 165 -17.08 -0.74 8.68
CA TYR A 165 -17.50 -0.23 9.97
C TYR A 165 -16.93 -1.06 11.12
N GLY A 166 -16.49 -0.39 12.18
CA GLY A 166 -16.08 -1.05 13.42
C GLY A 166 -14.77 -1.82 13.36
N ARG A 167 -13.93 -1.60 12.34
CA ARG A 167 -12.61 -2.23 12.19
C ARG A 167 -11.52 -1.16 12.17
N SER A 168 -10.36 -1.50 12.75
CA SER A 168 -9.19 -0.64 12.88
C SER A 168 -7.95 -1.43 12.42
N PRO A 169 -7.32 -1.08 11.29
CA PRO A 169 -7.67 0.00 10.35
C PRO A 169 -8.97 -0.26 9.56
N ALA A 170 -9.62 0.80 9.07
CA ALA A 170 -10.74 0.69 8.13
C ALA A 170 -10.25 0.51 6.69
N VAL A 171 -11.05 -0.20 5.89
CA VAL A 171 -10.79 -0.48 4.48
C VAL A 171 -11.89 0.14 3.62
N GLU A 172 -11.47 0.88 2.59
CA GLU A 172 -12.34 1.47 1.56
C GLU A 172 -12.26 0.66 0.27
N VAL A 173 -13.40 0.43 -0.36
CA VAL A 173 -13.56 -0.15 -1.69
C VAL A 173 -14.30 0.86 -2.55
N LEU A 174 -13.66 1.32 -3.62
CA LEU A 174 -14.25 2.14 -4.68
C LEU A 174 -14.50 1.25 -5.89
N PHE A 175 -15.70 1.21 -6.42
CA PHE A 175 -16.03 0.33 -7.54
C PHE A 175 -17.11 0.87 -8.47
N ASP A 176 -17.01 0.48 -9.73
CA ASP A 176 -18.02 0.72 -10.76
C ASP A 176 -19.08 -0.38 -10.67
N GLY A 177 -20.27 -0.04 -10.16
CA GLY A 177 -21.39 -0.95 -9.99
C GLY A 177 -21.95 -1.53 -11.29
N SER A 178 -21.61 -0.94 -12.45
CA SER A 178 -21.96 -1.48 -13.76
C SER A 178 -21.01 -2.58 -14.25
N ARG A 179 -19.82 -2.67 -13.65
CA ARG A 179 -18.76 -3.63 -14.02
C ARG A 179 -18.48 -4.65 -12.93
N VAL A 180 -18.57 -4.24 -11.66
CA VAL A 180 -18.40 -5.10 -10.48
C VAL A 180 -19.69 -5.05 -9.68
N PRO A 181 -20.47 -6.14 -9.61
CA PRO A 181 -21.64 -6.19 -8.74
C PRO A 181 -21.25 -5.95 -7.29
N SER A 182 -22.03 -5.15 -6.55
CA SER A 182 -21.73 -4.80 -5.16
C SER A 182 -21.57 -6.03 -4.26
N SER A 183 -22.37 -7.08 -4.48
CA SER A 183 -22.24 -8.34 -3.73
C SER A 183 -20.86 -8.98 -3.94
N THR A 184 -20.37 -9.02 -5.18
CA THR A 184 -19.05 -9.56 -5.51
C THR A 184 -17.95 -8.70 -4.89
N ALA A 185 -17.98 -7.37 -5.09
CA ALA A 185 -16.99 -6.45 -4.53
C ALA A 185 -16.84 -6.62 -3.00
N LEU A 186 -17.96 -6.68 -2.28
CA LEU A 186 -17.96 -6.74 -0.82
C LEU A 186 -17.64 -8.12 -0.28
N VAL A 187 -18.02 -9.20 -0.97
CA VAL A 187 -17.67 -10.57 -0.57
C VAL A 187 -16.18 -10.81 -0.77
N ASP A 188 -15.65 -10.45 -1.95
CA ASP A 188 -14.27 -10.72 -2.33
C ASP A 188 -13.31 -9.89 -1.46
N ALA A 189 -13.54 -8.58 -1.34
CA ALA A 189 -12.76 -7.74 -0.44
C ALA A 189 -12.99 -8.13 1.04
N GLY A 190 -14.23 -8.45 1.42
CA GLY A 190 -14.60 -8.83 2.79
C GLY A 190 -13.86 -10.06 3.29
N SER A 191 -13.58 -11.04 2.41
CA SER A 191 -12.76 -12.21 2.76
C SER A 191 -11.39 -11.83 3.31
N ALA A 192 -10.73 -10.83 2.71
CA ALA A 192 -9.44 -10.32 3.13
C ALA A 192 -9.55 -9.41 4.37
N VAL A 193 -10.60 -8.58 4.44
CA VAL A 193 -10.81 -7.64 5.56
C VAL A 193 -11.17 -8.34 6.87
N GLN A 194 -11.64 -9.58 6.82
CA GLN A 194 -11.87 -10.39 8.02
C GLN A 194 -10.63 -10.56 8.92
N ASN A 195 -9.42 -10.38 8.37
CA ASN A 195 -8.17 -10.40 9.13
C ASN A 195 -8.02 -9.22 10.12
N VAL A 196 -8.84 -8.18 10.01
CA VAL A 196 -8.84 -7.03 10.93
C VAL A 196 -9.98 -7.19 11.94
N PRO A 197 -9.76 -7.30 13.25
CA PRO A 197 -10.83 -7.53 14.22
C PRO A 197 -11.97 -6.50 14.17
N GLN A 198 -13.21 -6.96 14.30
CA GLN A 198 -14.40 -6.11 14.39
C GLN A 198 -14.75 -5.81 15.86
N THR A 199 -14.82 -4.53 16.19
CA THR A 199 -15.06 -3.99 17.54
C THR A 199 -16.43 -3.33 17.68
N ARG A 200 -17.05 -2.91 16.56
CA ARG A 200 -18.41 -2.34 16.49
C ARG A 200 -19.16 -2.98 15.34
N LYS A 201 -20.49 -2.98 15.41
CA LYS A 201 -21.34 -3.60 14.39
C LYS A 201 -22.45 -2.69 13.91
N CYS A 202 -22.97 -2.95 12.71
CA CYS A 202 -24.23 -2.36 12.28
C CYS A 202 -25.34 -2.73 13.28
N LEU A 203 -26.26 -1.79 13.55
CA LEU A 203 -27.45 -2.09 14.33
C LEU A 203 -28.53 -2.65 13.40
N SER A 204 -29.17 -3.73 13.83
CA SER A 204 -30.40 -4.22 13.21
C SER A 204 -31.62 -3.47 13.76
N VAL A 205 -32.75 -3.56 13.05
CA VAL A 205 -34.04 -3.01 13.52
C VAL A 205 -34.37 -3.52 14.93
N LYS A 206 -34.05 -4.80 15.22
CA LYS A 206 -34.26 -5.39 16.54
C LYS A 206 -33.42 -4.69 17.62
N ASP A 207 -32.15 -4.42 17.34
CA ASP A 207 -31.23 -3.77 18.29
C ASP A 207 -31.70 -2.36 18.64
N THR A 208 -32.25 -1.63 17.65
CA THR A 208 -32.83 -0.31 17.88
C THR A 208 -34.07 -0.37 18.76
N LEU A 209 -34.95 -1.35 18.56
CA LEU A 209 -36.17 -1.51 19.37
C LEU A 209 -35.85 -1.91 20.82
N GLU A 210 -34.85 -2.76 21.04
CA GLU A 210 -34.40 -3.14 22.39
C GLU A 210 -33.78 -1.96 23.15
N GLN A 211 -33.09 -1.06 22.45
CA GLN A 211 -32.55 0.17 23.04
C GLN A 211 -33.67 1.16 23.42
N GLN A 212 -34.69 1.32 22.58
CA GLN A 212 -35.84 2.20 22.85
C GLN A 212 -36.73 1.68 23.99
N GLY A 213 -36.82 0.35 24.17
CA GLY A 213 -37.55 -0.24 25.29
C GLY A 213 -36.82 -0.13 26.64
N ARG A 214 -35.57 0.34 26.66
CA ARG A 214 -34.72 0.48 27.84
C ARG A 214 -34.54 1.94 28.29
N SER A 215 -35.07 2.90 27.54
CA SER A 215 -35.11 4.34 27.84
C SER A 215 -36.47 4.76 28.37
#